data_AF-A0A9P6D793-F1
#
_entry.id   AF-A0A9P6D793-F1
#
_cell.length_a   1.000
_cell.length_b   1.000
_cell.length_c   1.000
_cell.angle_alpha   90.00
_cell.angle_beta   90.00
_cell.angle_gamma   90.00
#
_symmetry.space_group_name_H-M   'P 1'
#
loop_
_entity.id
_entity.type
_entity.pdbx_description
1 polymer ?
#
loop_
_entity_poly.entity_id
_entity_poly.type
_entity_poly.pdbx_seq_one_letter_code
_entity_poly.pdbx_strand_id
1 'polypeptide(L)'
;HEGNLTQIGMNLGPCHACVLGWAKSFVKNLSEKDMKIHDMDAIGAVSIFWSILCIYAPTKVTNAMVEHIKQEELLTLATQNIGLGTVFCLCLGNKDYIFPTWSQAPPEAYISYRYSA
;
A
#
# COMPACT_ATOMS: atom_id res chain seq x y z
N HIS A 1 -24.74 5.76 -8.02
CA HIS A 1 -23.86 5.86 -6.83
C HIS A 1 -22.45 5.50 -7.29
N GLU A 2 -21.54 6.45 -7.34
CA GLU A 2 -20.16 6.18 -7.79
C GLU A 2 -19.34 5.67 -6.61
N GLY A 3 -19.28 4.35 -6.49
CA GLY A 3 -18.25 3.71 -5.67
C GLY A 3 -16.89 3.89 -6.32
N ASN A 4 -15.84 3.95 -5.50
CA ASN A 4 -14.47 4.10 -5.98
C ASN A 4 -13.64 2.88 -5.60
N LEU A 5 -12.79 2.45 -6.53
CA LEU A 5 -11.74 1.46 -6.32
C LEU A 5 -10.42 2.10 -6.77
N THR A 6 -9.46 2.18 -5.87
CA THR A 6 -8.17 2.83 -6.10
C THR A 6 -7.06 1.84 -5.81
N GLN A 7 -6.18 1.65 -6.79
CA GLN A 7 -4.94 0.91 -6.63
C GLN A 7 -3.88 1.79 -5.97
N ILE A 8 -3.10 1.21 -5.07
CA ILE A 8 -1.96 1.81 -4.38
C ILE A 8 -0.78 0.86 -4.54
N GLY A 9 0.41 1.40 -4.72
CA GLY A 9 1.59 0.57 -4.95
C GLY A 9 1.99 0.47 -6.40
N MET A 10 2.64 -0.63 -6.73
CA MET A 10 3.06 -0.93 -8.08
C MET A 10 1.85 -1.19 -8.99
N ASN A 11 1.97 -0.73 -10.23
CA ASN A 11 1.05 -0.98 -11.33
C ASN A 11 1.86 -1.46 -12.54
N LEU A 12 1.31 -2.46 -13.25
CA LEU A 12 1.88 -3.01 -14.49
C LEU A 12 1.52 -2.19 -15.74
N GLY A 13 0.79 -1.09 -15.56
CA GLY A 13 0.36 -0.23 -16.64
C GLY A 13 -0.78 -0.84 -17.47
N PRO A 14 -1.11 -0.24 -18.62
CA PRO A 14 -2.12 -0.78 -19.51
C PRO A 14 -1.72 -2.15 -20.04
N CYS A 15 -2.69 -3.06 -20.26
CA CYS A 15 -2.40 -4.42 -20.74
C CYS A 15 -1.58 -4.48 -22.05
N HIS A 16 -1.62 -3.42 -22.86
CA HIS A 16 -0.90 -3.31 -24.15
C HIS A 16 0.47 -2.63 -24.04
N ALA A 17 0.80 -2.09 -22.87
CA ALA A 17 2.05 -1.41 -22.60
C ALA A 17 2.44 -1.74 -21.15
N CYS A 18 3.01 -2.93 -20.96
CA CYS A 18 3.48 -3.43 -19.67
C CYS A 18 4.63 -2.56 -19.15
N VAL A 19 4.30 -1.41 -18.57
CA VAL A 19 5.24 -0.46 -18.00
C VAL A 19 5.11 -0.56 -16.49
N LEU A 20 6.20 -1.00 -15.86
CA LEU A 20 6.28 -1.05 -14.41
C LEU A 20 6.36 0.38 -13.87
N GLY A 21 5.44 0.76 -13.00
CA GLY A 21 5.44 2.07 -12.37
C GLY A 21 4.58 2.13 -11.13
N TRP A 22 4.57 3.28 -10.47
CA TRP A 22 3.68 3.54 -9.34
C TRP A 22 2.29 3.90 -9.84
N ALA A 23 1.26 3.34 -9.20
CA ALA A 23 -0.12 3.74 -9.45
C ALA A 23 -0.31 5.23 -9.15
N LYS A 24 -1.14 5.90 -9.96
CA LYS A 24 -1.49 7.31 -9.75
C LYS A 24 -2.47 7.43 -8.58
N SER A 25 -2.00 7.89 -7.42
CA SER A 25 -2.82 8.03 -6.21
C SER A 25 -3.93 9.08 -6.30
N PHE A 26 -3.72 10.18 -7.04
CA PHE A 26 -4.61 11.35 -7.01
C PHE A 26 -4.98 11.85 -8.41
N VAL A 27 -6.28 12.06 -8.64
CA VAL A 27 -6.81 12.70 -9.86
C VAL A 27 -7.01 14.21 -9.66
N LYS A 28 -7.20 14.66 -8.42
CA LYS A 28 -7.37 16.07 -8.05
C LYS A 28 -6.02 16.73 -7.81
N ASN A 29 -5.94 18.04 -8.08
CA ASN A 29 -4.78 18.87 -7.73
C ASN A 29 -4.74 19.07 -6.22
N LEU A 30 -3.88 18.32 -5.55
CA LEU A 30 -3.55 18.50 -4.13
C LEU A 30 -2.15 19.10 -4.01
N SER A 31 -1.85 19.70 -2.85
CA SER A 31 -0.48 20.09 -2.57
C SER A 31 0.40 18.85 -2.41
N GLU A 32 1.69 18.94 -2.76
CA GLU A 32 2.63 17.83 -2.59
C GLU A 32 2.66 17.32 -1.14
N LYS A 33 2.50 18.24 -0.18
CA LYS A 33 2.42 17.92 1.25
C LYS A 33 1.20 17.04 1.56
N ASP A 34 0.03 17.42 1.06
CA ASP A 34 -1.20 16.67 1.31
C ASP A 34 -1.17 15.30 0.61
N MET A 35 -0.61 15.24 -0.60
CA MET A 35 -0.39 13.97 -1.31
C MET A 35 0.46 13.00 -0.50
N LYS A 36 1.57 13.49 0.09
CA LYS A 36 2.45 12.67 0.93
C LYS A 36 1.75 12.20 2.21
N ILE A 37 0.98 13.08 2.86
CA ILE A 37 0.22 12.71 4.07
C ILE A 37 -0.79 11.61 3.74
N HIS A 38 -1.58 11.78 2.68
CA HIS A 38 -2.57 10.79 2.29
C HIS A 38 -1.97 9.46 1.82
N ASP A 39 -0.87 9.49 1.07
CA ASP A 39 -0.15 8.28 0.69
C ASP A 39 0.42 7.56 1.93
N MET A 40 0.94 8.31 2.91
CA MET A 40 1.44 7.74 4.16
C MET A 40 0.32 7.11 4.99
N ASP A 41 -0.84 7.77 5.10
CA ASP A 41 -2.01 7.22 5.78
C ASP A 41 -2.49 5.93 5.08
N ALA A 42 -2.49 5.91 3.75
CA ALA A 42 -2.90 4.75 2.99
C ALA A 42 -1.92 3.57 3.15
N ILE A 43 -0.61 3.82 3.04
CA ILE A 43 0.43 2.82 3.30
C ILE A 43 0.29 2.29 4.74
N GLY A 44 0.09 3.18 5.71
CA GLY A 44 -0.09 2.82 7.11
C GLY A 44 -1.31 1.92 7.34
N ALA A 45 -2.46 2.30 6.77
CA ALA A 45 -3.70 1.52 6.88
C ALA A 45 -3.55 0.12 6.26
N VAL A 46 -2.99 0.02 5.05
CA VAL A 46 -2.77 -1.26 4.38
C VAL A 46 -1.74 -2.11 5.13
N SER A 47 -0.66 -1.50 5.66
CA SER A 47 0.36 -2.21 6.43
C SER A 47 -0.17 -2.76 7.74
N ILE A 48 -1.09 -2.05 8.40
CA ILE A 48 -1.78 -2.56 9.60
C ILE A 48 -2.72 -3.70 9.23
N PHE A 49 -3.50 -3.55 8.16
CA PHE A 49 -4.36 -4.63 7.69
C PHE A 49 -3.54 -5.88 7.37
N TRP A 50 -2.42 -5.73 6.67
CA TRP A 50 -1.48 -6.82 6.37
C TRP A 50 -0.90 -7.45 7.65
N SER A 51 -0.55 -6.62 8.63
CA SER A 51 -0.03 -7.09 9.93
C SER A 51 -1.07 -7.92 10.68
N ILE A 52 -2.32 -7.47 10.71
CA ILE A 52 -3.45 -8.21 11.28
C ILE A 52 -3.66 -9.52 10.52
N LEU A 53 -3.65 -9.49 9.18
CA LEU A 53 -3.75 -10.68 8.35
C LEU A 53 -2.64 -11.69 8.69
N CYS A 54 -1.40 -11.24 8.82
CA CYS A 54 -0.27 -12.09 9.21
C CYS A 54 -0.42 -12.75 10.59
N ILE A 55 -1.07 -12.07 11.54
CA ILE A 55 -1.32 -12.58 12.89
C ILE A 55 -2.40 -13.66 12.90
N TYR A 56 -3.49 -13.45 12.15
CA TYR A 56 -4.68 -14.29 12.23
C TYR A 56 -4.79 -15.36 11.14
N ALA A 57 -4.17 -15.16 9.98
CA ALA A 57 -4.19 -16.15 8.91
C ALA A 57 -3.23 -17.31 9.20
N PRO A 58 -3.50 -18.51 8.64
CA PRO A 58 -2.61 -19.66 8.82
C PRO A 58 -1.18 -19.34 8.36
N THR A 59 -0.21 -19.56 9.25
CA THR A 59 1.20 -19.23 9.03
C THR A 59 1.78 -19.87 7.77
N LYS A 60 1.29 -21.05 7.37
CA LYS A 60 1.70 -21.70 6.11
C LYS A 60 1.41 -20.86 4.87
N VAL A 61 0.27 -20.15 4.86
CA VAL A 61 -0.15 -19.33 3.71
C VAL A 61 0.62 -18.01 3.71
N THR A 62 0.70 -17.34 4.86
CA THR A 62 1.36 -16.04 4.97
C THR A 62 2.88 -16.15 4.78
N ASN A 63 3.52 -17.20 5.30
CA ASN A 63 4.94 -17.44 5.06
C ASN A 63 5.23 -17.71 3.58
N ALA A 64 4.42 -18.53 2.91
CA ALA A 64 4.61 -18.80 1.48
C ALA A 64 4.52 -17.51 0.65
N MET A 65 3.58 -16.61 0.97
CA MET A 65 3.48 -15.30 0.32
C MET A 65 4.70 -14.42 0.61
N VAL A 66 5.12 -14.31 1.88
CA VAL A 66 6.28 -13.49 2.27
C VAL A 66 7.57 -14.02 1.65
N GLU A 67 7.74 -15.34 1.59
CA GLU A 67 8.87 -15.99 0.94
C GLU A 67 8.87 -15.71 -0.55
N HIS A 68 7.72 -15.82 -1.23
CA HIS A 68 7.63 -15.52 -2.66
C HIS A 68 7.93 -14.06 -2.97
N ILE A 69 7.39 -13.11 -2.18
CA ILE A 69 7.72 -11.68 -2.30
C ILE A 69 9.23 -11.45 -2.17
N LYS A 70 9.89 -12.14 -1.23
CA LYS A 70 11.35 -12.04 -1.04
C LYS A 70 12.13 -12.67 -2.19
N GLN A 71 11.71 -13.84 -2.69
CA GLN A 71 12.38 -14.56 -3.77
C GLN A 71 12.35 -13.79 -5.09
N GLU A 72 11.22 -13.14 -5.37
CA GLU A 72 11.03 -12.33 -6.58
C GLU A 72 11.59 -10.91 -6.44
N GLU A 73 12.30 -10.61 -5.33
CA GLU A 73 12.84 -9.29 -5.01
C GLU A 73 11.79 -8.17 -5.12
N LEU A 74 10.53 -8.51 -4.83
CA LEU A 74 9.43 -7.57 -4.97
C LEU A 74 9.53 -6.50 -3.89
N LEU A 75 9.45 -5.28 -4.36
CA LEU A 75 9.53 -4.07 -3.56
C LEU A 75 8.33 -3.97 -2.62
N THR A 76 8.56 -3.64 -1.35
CA THR A 76 7.46 -3.41 -0.41
C THR A 76 6.59 -2.23 -0.83
N LEU A 77 5.37 -2.15 -0.28
CA LEU A 77 4.41 -1.11 -0.64
C LEU A 77 5.00 0.30 -0.52
N ALA A 78 5.02 1.00 -1.64
CA ALA A 78 5.43 2.40 -1.75
C ALA A 78 4.50 3.11 -2.73
N THR A 79 4.61 4.43 -2.84
CA THR A 79 3.89 5.21 -3.84
C THR A 79 4.87 6.09 -4.62
N GLN A 80 4.35 6.82 -5.60
CA GLN A 80 5.14 7.83 -6.28
C GLN A 80 5.68 8.91 -5.32
N ASN A 81 4.96 9.21 -4.24
CA ASN A 81 5.32 10.29 -3.31
C ASN A 81 6.05 9.80 -2.05
N ILE A 82 5.94 8.51 -1.73
CA ILE A 82 6.57 7.87 -0.57
C ILE A 82 7.44 6.71 -1.06
N GLY A 83 8.76 6.86 -0.91
CA GLY A 83 9.73 5.89 -1.40
C GLY A 83 9.80 4.57 -0.62
N LEU A 84 10.47 3.59 -1.23
CA LEU A 84 10.70 2.24 -0.71
C LEU A 84 11.40 2.20 0.65
N GLY A 85 11.12 1.17 1.43
CA GLY A 85 11.87 0.85 2.65
C GLY A 85 11.68 1.86 3.79
N THR A 86 10.68 2.72 3.70
CA THR A 86 10.33 3.63 4.79
C THR A 86 9.63 2.86 5.91
N VAL A 87 9.91 3.23 7.15
CA VAL A 87 9.03 2.87 8.28
C VAL A 87 7.64 3.39 7.95
N PHE A 88 6.59 2.62 8.23
CA PHE A 88 5.24 3.15 8.07
C PHE A 88 4.81 3.83 9.36
N CYS A 89 4.12 4.95 9.19
CA CYS A 89 3.55 5.73 10.27
C CYS A 89 2.03 5.75 10.12
N LEU A 90 1.33 5.84 11.23
CA LEU A 90 -0.12 6.04 11.25
C LEU A 90 -0.44 7.23 12.15
N CYS A 91 -1.14 8.21 11.60
CA CYS A 91 -1.70 9.29 12.40
C CYS A 91 -3.13 8.91 12.85
N LEU A 92 -3.33 8.79 14.17
CA LEU A 92 -4.67 8.59 14.75
C LEU A 92 -4.99 9.74 15.70
N GLY A 93 -5.87 10.63 15.24
CA GLY A 93 -6.19 11.87 15.96
C GLY A 93 -4.97 12.79 16.00
N ASN A 94 -4.45 13.07 17.19
CA ASN A 94 -3.28 13.92 17.40
C ASN A 94 -2.02 13.13 17.80
N LYS A 95 -1.97 11.84 17.47
CA LYS A 95 -0.85 10.96 17.81
C LYS A 95 -0.33 10.24 16.58
N ASP A 96 1.00 10.27 16.44
CA ASP A 96 1.72 9.53 15.42
C ASP A 96 2.25 8.23 16.02
N TYR A 97 1.95 7.12 15.36
CA TYR A 97 2.45 5.80 15.70
C TYR A 97 3.45 5.38 14.64
N ILE A 98 4.69 5.11 15.05
CA ILE A 98 5.79 4.72 14.17
C ILE A 98 6.05 3.23 14.35
N PHE A 99 6.11 2.49 13.24
CA PHE A 99 6.36 1.04 13.24
C PHE A 99 7.71 0.75 12.57
N PRO A 100 8.82 0.83 13.32
CA PRO A 100 10.16 0.77 12.73
C PRO A 100 10.61 -0.64 12.31
N THR A 101 10.02 -1.67 12.90
CA THR A 101 10.44 -3.08 12.73
C THR A 101 9.46 -3.93 11.95
N TRP A 102 8.29 -3.39 11.61
CA TRP A 102 7.25 -4.14 10.92
C TRP A 102 7.43 -4.03 9.42
N SER A 103 7.27 -5.16 8.73
CA SER A 103 7.28 -5.17 7.27
C SER A 103 6.10 -4.35 6.75
N GLN A 104 6.37 -3.47 5.81
CA GLN A 104 5.33 -2.87 4.98
C GLN A 104 4.52 -3.97 4.26
N ALA A 105 3.30 -3.61 3.87
CA ALA A 105 2.42 -4.46 3.08
C ALA A 105 3.05 -4.92 1.75
N PRO A 106 2.45 -5.93 1.08
CA PRO A 106 2.83 -6.35 -0.25
C PRO A 106 2.87 -5.18 -1.25
N PRO A 107 3.57 -5.33 -2.39
CA PRO A 107 3.87 -4.24 -3.34
C PRO A 107 2.65 -3.50 -3.91
N GLU A 108 1.47 -4.10 -3.83
CA GLU A 108 0.23 -3.64 -4.45
C GLU A 108 -0.94 -3.86 -3.49
N ALA A 109 -1.84 -2.88 -3.45
CA ALA A 109 -3.08 -2.95 -2.69
C ALA A 109 -4.22 -2.21 -3.39
N TYR A 110 -5.45 -2.60 -3.06
CA TYR A 110 -6.66 -1.95 -3.56
C TYR A 110 -7.50 -1.47 -2.38
N ILE A 111 -7.83 -0.18 -2.39
CA ILE A 111 -8.74 0.43 -1.42
C ILE A 111 -10.04 0.74 -2.15
N SER A 112 -11.16 0.29 -1.57
CA SER A 112 -12.49 0.55 -2.12
C SER A 112 -13.38 1.31 -1.14
N TYR A 113 -14.25 2.15 -1.67
CA TYR A 113 -15.31 2.79 -0.91
C TYR A 113 -16.60 2.75 -1.71
N ARG A 114 -17.60 2.02 -1.19
CA ARG A 114 -18.92 1.82 -1.80
C ARG A 114 -18.87 1.27 -3.24
N TYR A 115 -17.76 0.64 -3.63
CA TYR A 115 -17.60 -0.01 -4.93
C TYR A 115 -18.56 -1.21 -5.04
N SER A 116 -19.26 -1.31 -6.17
CA SER A 116 -20.05 -2.47 -6.55
C SER A 116 -19.50 -2.99 -7.87
N ALA A 117 -19.15 -4.28 -7.90
CA ALA A 117 -18.72 -4.99 -9.10
C ALA A 117 -19.91 -5.37 -9.99
#